data_AF-A0A7X9PKR8-F1
#
_entry.id   AF-A0A7X9PKR8-F1
#
_cell.length_a   1.000
_cell.length_b   1.000
_cell.length_c   1.000
_cell.angle_alpha   90.00
_cell.angle_beta   90.00
_cell.angle_gamma   90.00
#
_symmetry.space_group_name_H-M   'P 1'
#
loop_
_entity.id
_entity.type
_entity.pdbx_description
1 polymer ?
#
loop_
_entity_poly.entity_id
_entity_poly.type
_entity_poly.pdbx_seq_one_letter_code
_entity_poly.pdbx_strand_id
1 'polypeptide(L)'
;GIITISVKKKEILIKFVKSNNNFIFLTLILLGITFSLGPKLNVNGLYTGVPLPYAIFVKYVPIFEMVRGLSRWSFLFYIGLTYFFLSFLIKVNKKVEAFFTILLFLEIIPLNIPTKNDSYITNQDIKLANICSDTPTVVLEIPVTHFDTNGSITDGLSYITKRLLATNYNNCYLVNGYSGYDLPSIQNIKNNLIFSSIESDEKLFYKTIKNTGADLIVINTNNLNPDLYYNLIPTINKLSVKGQVKLLSDNIYKINK
;
A
#
# COMPACT_ATOMS: atom_id res chain seq x y z
N GLY A 1 34.21 -26.13 -7.22
CA GLY A 1 33.07 -25.99 -8.13
C GLY A 1 32.02 -27.01 -7.78
N ILE A 2 30.74 -26.67 -7.90
CA ILE A 2 29.60 -27.57 -7.63
C ILE A 2 29.59 -28.77 -8.60
N ILE A 3 30.25 -28.59 -9.75
CA ILE A 3 30.40 -29.60 -10.80
C ILE A 3 31.89 -29.67 -11.14
N THR A 4 32.46 -30.87 -11.10
CA THR A 4 33.77 -31.14 -11.68
C THR A 4 33.57 -31.90 -12.97
N ILE A 5 33.87 -31.25 -14.09
CA ILE A 5 33.77 -31.85 -15.42
C ILE A 5 35.16 -32.38 -15.79
N SER A 6 35.26 -33.69 -15.95
CA SER A 6 36.47 -34.35 -16.45
C SER A 6 36.14 -35.02 -17.77
N VAL A 7 36.92 -34.68 -18.80
CA VAL A 7 36.80 -35.31 -20.13
C VAL A 7 37.93 -36.32 -20.28
N LYS A 8 37.60 -37.61 -20.42
CA LYS A 8 38.58 -38.66 -20.74
C LYS A 8 38.10 -39.49 -21.92
N LYS A 9 38.93 -39.56 -22.98
CA LYS A 9 38.85 -40.51 -24.11
C LYS A 9 37.42 -40.86 -24.57
N LYS A 10 36.58 -39.85 -24.85
CA LYS A 10 35.18 -39.92 -25.34
C LYS A 10 34.05 -40.03 -24.30
N GLU A 11 34.36 -39.99 -23.00
CA GLU A 11 33.35 -39.92 -21.94
C GLU A 11 33.43 -38.59 -21.18
N ILE A 12 32.26 -37.98 -20.94
CA ILE A 12 32.11 -36.81 -20.07
C ILE A 12 31.69 -37.32 -18.69
N LEU A 13 32.63 -37.26 -17.75
CA LEU A 13 32.38 -37.70 -16.39
C LEU A 13 31.99 -36.47 -15.55
N ILE A 14 30.68 -36.34 -15.32
CA ILE A 14 30.11 -35.30 -14.47
C ILE A 14 30.09 -35.82 -13.03
N LYS A 15 31.03 -35.37 -12.20
CA LYS A 15 31.02 -35.67 -10.77
C LYS A 15 30.29 -34.58 -10.01
N PHE A 16 29.14 -34.93 -9.44
CA PHE A 16 28.48 -34.12 -8.41
C PHE A 16 29.23 -34.32 -7.10
N VAL A 17 29.99 -33.31 -6.67
CA VAL A 17 30.67 -33.34 -5.38
C VAL A 17 29.59 -33.28 -4.28
N LYS A 18 29.74 -34.10 -3.23
CA LYS A 18 28.91 -34.13 -2.02
C LYS A 18 28.43 -32.73 -1.68
N SER A 19 27.11 -32.50 -1.72
CA SER A 19 26.53 -31.17 -1.57
C SER A 19 27.01 -30.55 -0.28
N ASN A 20 27.70 -29.42 -0.38
CA ASN A 20 27.99 -28.62 0.79
C ASN A 20 26.68 -27.93 1.18
N ASN A 21 25.88 -28.57 2.03
CA ASN A 21 24.60 -28.03 2.49
C ASN A 21 24.76 -26.58 2.99
N ASN A 22 25.88 -26.26 3.65
CA ASN A 22 26.24 -24.90 4.02
C ASN A 22 26.21 -23.91 2.84
N PHE A 23 26.70 -24.31 1.66
CA PHE A 23 26.70 -23.45 0.49
C PHE A 23 25.28 -23.18 -0.03
N ILE A 24 24.42 -24.20 -0.05
CA ILE A 24 23.02 -24.05 -0.46
C ILE A 24 22.28 -23.08 0.45
N PHE A 25 22.36 -23.29 1.77
CA PHE A 25 21.68 -22.42 2.74
C PHE A 25 22.30 -21.02 2.83
N LEU A 26 23.61 -20.88 2.61
CA LEU A 26 24.24 -19.56 2.47
C LEU A 26 23.72 -18.82 1.24
N THR A 27 23.55 -19.53 0.11
CA THR A 27 22.95 -18.95 -1.10
C THR A 27 21.51 -18.53 -0.83
N LEU A 28 20.73 -19.32 -0.09
CA LEU A 28 19.37 -18.94 0.32
C LEU A 28 19.33 -17.68 1.19
N ILE A 29 20.27 -17.53 2.13
CA ILE A 29 20.41 -16.29 2.93
C ILE A 29 20.71 -15.10 2.04
N LEU A 30 21.72 -15.22 1.17
CA LEU A 30 22.13 -14.13 0.30
C LEU A 30 20.99 -13.74 -0.63
N LEU A 31 20.34 -14.70 -1.29
CA LEU A 31 19.18 -14.43 -2.14
C LEU A 31 18.03 -13.84 -1.31
N GLY A 32 17.71 -14.40 -0.15
CA GLY A 32 16.64 -13.91 0.72
C GLY A 32 16.87 -12.46 1.17
N ILE A 33 18.08 -12.10 1.62
CA ILE A 33 18.44 -10.71 1.97
C ILE A 33 18.33 -9.82 0.75
N THR A 34 18.97 -10.22 -0.36
CA THR A 34 19.00 -9.41 -1.57
C THR A 34 17.58 -9.16 -2.07
N PHE A 35 16.73 -10.20 -2.08
CA PHE A 35 15.33 -10.13 -2.51
C PHE A 35 14.39 -9.46 -1.49
N SER A 36 14.74 -9.45 -0.21
CA SER A 36 13.98 -8.80 0.86
C SER A 36 14.31 -7.31 1.05
N LEU A 37 15.45 -6.83 0.54
CA LEU A 37 15.75 -5.39 0.52
C LEU A 37 14.88 -4.63 -0.49
N GLY A 38 14.45 -5.31 -1.53
CA GLY A 38 13.52 -4.77 -2.51
C GLY A 38 14.13 -3.91 -3.60
N PRO A 39 13.35 -3.64 -4.65
CA PRO A 39 13.78 -2.78 -5.75
C PRO A 39 13.75 -1.29 -5.36
N LYS A 40 13.26 -0.89 -4.18
CA LYS A 40 13.24 0.52 -3.78
C LYS A 40 13.93 0.67 -2.44
N LEU A 41 15.10 1.31 -2.46
CA LEU A 41 15.82 1.66 -1.25
C LEU A 41 15.29 3.01 -0.75
N ASN A 42 14.83 3.03 0.50
CA ASN A 42 14.46 4.26 1.20
C ASN A 42 15.38 4.41 2.42
N VAL A 43 16.05 5.54 2.56
CA VAL A 43 16.89 5.87 3.71
C VAL A 43 16.25 7.07 4.41
N ASN A 44 15.87 6.89 5.68
CA ASN A 44 15.14 7.91 6.45
C ASN A 44 13.86 8.43 5.75
N GLY A 45 13.15 7.54 5.06
CA GLY A 45 11.91 7.87 4.34
C GLY A 45 12.13 8.59 2.99
N LEU A 46 13.36 8.93 2.63
CA LEU A 46 13.70 9.48 1.32
C LEU A 46 14.06 8.35 0.35
N TYR A 47 13.48 8.40 -0.85
CA TYR A 47 13.78 7.47 -1.92
C TYR A 47 15.18 7.72 -2.47
N THR A 48 16.07 6.73 -2.34
CA THR A 48 17.48 6.85 -2.78
C THR A 48 17.77 6.12 -4.09
N GLY A 49 16.85 5.28 -4.56
CA GLY A 49 16.92 4.63 -5.88
C GLY A 49 16.64 3.13 -5.86
N VAL A 50 16.88 2.50 -7.00
CA VAL A 50 16.74 1.05 -7.19
C VAL A 50 18.13 0.40 -7.09
N PRO A 51 18.42 -0.40 -6.05
CA PRO A 51 19.73 -1.03 -5.90
C PRO A 51 19.94 -2.11 -6.97
N LEU A 52 21.21 -2.38 -7.31
CA LEU A 52 21.55 -3.55 -8.12
C LEU A 52 21.45 -4.83 -7.27
N PRO A 53 20.98 -5.97 -7.82
CA PRO A 53 20.72 -6.21 -9.24
C PRO A 53 19.30 -5.84 -9.72
N TYR A 54 18.41 -5.34 -8.85
CA TYR A 54 17.02 -5.07 -9.23
C TYR A 54 16.86 -4.08 -10.37
N ALA A 55 17.72 -3.08 -10.48
CA ALA A 55 17.65 -2.10 -11.56
C ALA A 55 17.71 -2.76 -12.95
N ILE A 56 18.42 -3.90 -13.08
CA ILE A 56 18.48 -4.68 -14.32
C ILE A 56 17.13 -5.38 -14.55
N PHE A 57 16.60 -6.06 -13.54
CA PHE A 57 15.35 -6.81 -13.66
C PHE A 57 14.14 -5.91 -13.88
N VAL A 58 14.06 -4.80 -13.16
CA VAL A 58 13.01 -3.78 -13.32
C VAL A 58 13.03 -3.19 -14.73
N LYS A 59 14.22 -2.95 -15.30
CA LYS A 59 14.37 -2.39 -16.65
C LYS A 59 13.88 -3.35 -17.75
N TYR A 60 14.14 -4.65 -17.62
CA TYR A 60 13.83 -5.63 -18.67
C TYR A 60 12.53 -6.40 -18.45
N VAL A 61 12.04 -6.47 -17.21
CA VAL A 61 10.87 -7.27 -16.83
C VAL A 61 9.96 -6.44 -15.90
N PRO A 62 8.97 -5.71 -16.46
CA PRO A 62 8.11 -4.78 -15.71
C PRO A 62 7.35 -5.41 -14.54
N ILE A 63 7.14 -6.73 -14.55
CA ILE A 63 6.46 -7.45 -13.45
C ILE A 63 7.23 -7.35 -12.12
N PHE A 64 8.55 -7.09 -12.16
CA PHE A 64 9.36 -6.94 -10.95
C PHE A 64 9.03 -5.66 -10.18
N GLU A 65 8.48 -4.62 -10.82
CA GLU A 65 7.97 -3.43 -10.12
C GLU A 65 6.72 -3.75 -9.29
N MET A 66 5.97 -4.78 -9.68
CA MET A 66 4.73 -5.20 -9.03
C MET A 66 4.96 -6.14 -7.84
N VAL A 67 6.18 -6.64 -7.64
CA VAL A 67 6.56 -7.46 -6.47
C VAL A 67 6.66 -6.56 -5.24
N ARG A 68 5.51 -6.13 -4.73
CA ARG A 68 5.35 -5.19 -3.61
C ARG A 68 5.64 -5.77 -2.24
N GLY A 69 5.67 -7.10 -2.12
CA GLY A 69 5.89 -7.78 -0.84
C GLY A 69 7.34 -8.15 -0.65
N LEU A 70 8.17 -7.22 -0.17
CA LEU A 70 9.58 -7.48 0.14
C LEU A 70 9.74 -8.57 1.21
N SER A 71 8.81 -8.60 2.16
CA SER A 71 8.67 -9.66 3.15
C SER A 71 8.31 -11.03 2.55
N ARG A 72 7.89 -11.13 1.29
CA ARG A 72 7.54 -12.42 0.67
C ARG A 72 8.75 -13.26 0.30
N TRP A 73 9.97 -12.68 0.29
CA TRP A 73 11.21 -13.42 0.06
C TRP A 73 12.01 -13.65 1.33
N SER A 74 11.59 -13.05 2.45
CA SER A 74 12.23 -13.25 3.74
C SER A 74 12.16 -14.72 4.20
N PHE A 75 11.21 -15.52 3.71
CA PHE A 75 11.18 -16.95 4.00
C PHE A 75 12.45 -17.69 3.54
N LEU A 76 13.07 -17.30 2.41
CA LEU A 76 14.34 -17.89 1.96
C LEU A 76 15.47 -17.56 2.94
N PHE A 77 15.49 -16.31 3.41
CA PHE A 77 16.42 -15.85 4.42
C PHE A 77 16.23 -16.63 5.73
N TYR A 78 14.98 -16.74 6.21
CA TYR A 78 14.67 -17.48 7.44
C TYR A 78 15.03 -18.95 7.33
N ILE A 79 14.69 -19.65 6.24
CA ILE A 79 15.05 -21.06 6.02
C ILE A 79 16.57 -21.25 6.10
N GLY A 80 17.33 -20.38 5.41
CA GLY A 80 18.79 -20.43 5.44
C GLY A 80 19.37 -20.15 6.83
N LEU A 81 18.83 -19.16 7.53
CA LEU A 81 19.28 -18.80 8.88
C LEU A 81 18.95 -19.91 9.89
N THR A 82 17.76 -20.51 9.82
CA THR A 82 17.36 -21.66 10.63
C THR A 82 18.35 -22.82 10.47
N TYR A 83 18.80 -23.13 9.25
CA TYR A 83 19.79 -24.18 9.03
C TYR A 83 21.11 -23.93 9.78
N PHE A 84 21.67 -22.72 9.66
CA PHE A 84 22.92 -22.39 10.36
C PHE A 84 22.73 -22.31 11.86
N PHE A 85 21.58 -21.81 12.31
CA PHE A 85 21.23 -21.75 13.73
C PHE A 85 21.15 -23.15 14.34
N LEU A 86 20.46 -24.10 13.70
CA LEU A 86 20.42 -25.50 14.14
C LEU A 86 21.81 -26.16 14.09
N SER A 87 22.56 -25.92 13.02
CA SER A 87 23.94 -26.42 12.88
C SER A 87 24.88 -25.88 13.96
N PHE A 88 24.63 -24.66 14.45
CA PHE A 88 25.32 -24.05 15.57
C PHE A 88 24.86 -24.65 16.90
N LEU A 89 23.55 -24.81 17.12
CA LEU A 89 22.97 -25.38 18.34
C LEU A 89 23.50 -26.78 18.65
N ILE A 90 23.69 -27.63 17.63
CA ILE A 90 24.25 -28.97 17.79
C ILE A 90 25.71 -28.96 18.31
N LYS A 91 26.45 -27.87 18.07
CA LYS A 91 27.88 -27.76 18.41
C LYS A 91 28.15 -27.04 19.72
N VAL A 92 27.17 -26.32 20.28
CA VAL A 92 27.34 -25.59 21.53
C VAL A 92 27.05 -26.47 22.73
N ASN A 93 27.41 -25.99 23.92
CA ASN A 93 27.07 -26.69 25.15
C ASN A 93 25.56 -26.58 25.44
N LYS A 94 25.05 -27.50 26.26
CA LYS A 94 23.63 -27.56 26.65
C LYS A 94 23.10 -26.28 27.31
N LYS A 95 23.95 -25.51 27.98
CA LYS A 95 23.54 -24.24 28.63
C LYS A 95 23.23 -23.15 27.61
N VAL A 96 24.06 -23.02 26.58
CA VAL A 96 23.87 -22.08 25.48
C VAL A 96 22.70 -22.51 24.60
N GLU A 97 22.57 -23.81 24.33
CA GLU A 97 21.40 -24.37 23.63
C GLU A 97 20.09 -24.05 24.36
N ALA A 98 20.04 -24.28 25.68
CA ALA A 98 18.88 -23.96 26.50
C ALA A 98 18.56 -22.46 26.48
N PHE A 99 19.56 -21.58 26.58
CA PHE A 99 19.37 -20.13 26.51
C PHE A 99 18.69 -19.70 25.21
N PHE A 100 19.19 -20.15 24.07
CA PHE A 100 18.62 -19.82 22.76
C PHE A 100 17.22 -20.41 22.56
N THR A 101 16.97 -21.61 23.09
CA THR A 101 15.65 -22.24 23.05
C THR A 101 14.63 -21.42 23.85
N ILE A 102 15.00 -20.97 25.05
CA ILE A 102 14.16 -20.08 25.88
C ILE A 102 13.86 -18.77 25.14
N LEU A 103 14.86 -18.18 24.49
CA LEU A 103 14.71 -16.93 23.74
C LEU A 103 13.70 -17.09 22.58
N LEU A 104 13.72 -18.24 21.90
CA LEU A 104 12.78 -18.58 20.84
C LEU A 104 11.36 -18.79 21.38
N PHE A 105 11.21 -19.39 22.56
CA PHE A 105 9.91 -19.49 23.25
C PHE A 105 9.38 -18.12 23.69
N LEU A 106 10.24 -17.18 24.12
CA LEU A 106 9.84 -15.83 24.48
C LEU A 106 9.25 -15.06 23.28
N GLU A 107 9.71 -15.33 22.05
CA GLU A 107 9.15 -14.72 20.83
C GLU A 107 7.73 -15.21 20.52
N ILE A 108 7.41 -16.46 20.90
CA ILE A 108 6.10 -17.08 20.67
C ILE A 108 5.06 -16.59 21.69
N ILE A 109 5.48 -16.11 22.85
CA ILE A 109 4.55 -15.57 23.85
C ILE A 109 3.94 -14.29 23.27
N PRO A 110 2.62 -14.28 22.98
CA PRO A 110 1.99 -13.08 22.46
C PRO A 110 2.12 -12.00 23.53
N LEU A 111 2.85 -10.95 23.21
CA LEU A 111 2.81 -9.74 24.02
C LEU A 111 1.37 -9.25 23.98
N ASN A 112 0.77 -8.98 25.16
CA ASN A 112 -0.54 -8.33 25.28
C ASN A 112 -0.46 -6.87 24.84
N ILE A 113 -0.02 -6.65 23.60
CA ILE A 113 0.00 -5.35 22.96
C ILE A 113 -1.46 -4.96 22.77
N PRO A 114 -1.90 -3.83 23.34
CA PRO A 114 -3.29 -3.40 23.22
C PRO A 114 -3.61 -3.18 21.73
N THR A 115 -4.49 -4.03 21.20
CA THR A 115 -5.04 -3.84 19.85
C THR A 115 -6.12 -2.78 19.92
N LYS A 116 -6.04 -1.77 19.05
CA LYS A 116 -7.11 -0.79 18.89
C LYS A 116 -8.15 -1.36 17.93
N ASN A 117 -9.35 -1.62 18.42
CA ASN A 117 -10.51 -1.79 17.55
C ASN A 117 -11.06 -0.41 17.21
N ASP A 118 -11.34 -0.17 15.94
CA ASP A 118 -11.86 1.11 15.46
C ASP A 118 -12.95 0.85 14.43
N SER A 119 -14.03 1.64 14.47
CA SER A 119 -15.09 1.52 13.49
C SER A 119 -14.62 2.09 12.15
N TYR A 120 -14.96 1.38 11.07
CA TYR A 120 -14.82 1.88 9.71
C TYR A 120 -16.14 2.48 9.18
N ILE A 121 -17.26 2.27 9.87
CA ILE A 121 -18.57 2.82 9.51
C ILE A 121 -18.81 4.09 10.31
N THR A 122 -19.17 5.16 9.59
CA THR A 122 -19.54 6.47 10.15
C THR A 122 -21.01 6.78 9.89
N ASN A 123 -21.54 7.83 10.54
CA ASN A 123 -22.89 8.32 10.25
C ASN A 123 -23.08 8.75 8.78
N GLN A 124 -22.01 9.22 8.13
CA GLN A 124 -22.04 9.58 6.70
C GLN A 124 -22.21 8.33 5.83
N ASP A 125 -21.65 7.19 6.23
CA ASP A 125 -21.80 5.91 5.51
C ASP A 125 -23.20 5.34 5.60
N ILE A 126 -23.88 5.51 6.74
CA ILE A 126 -25.29 5.14 6.90
C ILE A 126 -26.15 5.97 5.95
N LYS A 127 -25.86 7.27 5.83
CA LYS A 127 -26.56 8.16 4.89
C LYS A 127 -26.29 7.78 3.44
N LEU A 128 -25.05 7.48 3.10
CA LEU A 128 -24.68 6.99 1.76
C LEU A 128 -25.36 5.66 1.43
N ALA A 129 -25.43 4.73 2.39
CA ALA A 129 -26.10 3.45 2.20
C ALA A 129 -27.56 3.62 1.79
N ASN A 130 -28.27 4.57 2.41
CA ASN A 130 -29.66 4.88 2.05
C ASN A 130 -29.80 5.56 0.67
N ILE A 131 -28.77 6.27 0.20
CA ILE A 131 -28.79 6.93 -1.11
C ILE A 131 -28.42 5.93 -2.23
N CYS A 132 -27.46 5.05 -1.95
CA CYS A 132 -26.92 4.08 -2.90
C CYS A 132 -27.67 2.73 -2.91
N SER A 133 -28.58 2.47 -1.95
CA SER A 133 -29.35 1.22 -1.88
C SER A 133 -30.21 0.97 -3.12
N ASP A 134 -30.78 2.05 -3.67
CA ASP A 134 -31.83 1.94 -4.68
C ASP A 134 -31.25 1.94 -6.10
N THR A 135 -30.12 2.61 -6.30
CA THR A 135 -29.48 2.74 -7.61
C THR A 135 -27.96 2.71 -7.52
N PRO A 136 -27.27 2.04 -8.46
CA PRO A 136 -25.83 2.06 -8.54
C PRO A 136 -25.35 3.51 -8.72
N THR A 137 -24.72 4.04 -7.68
CA THR A 137 -24.36 5.46 -7.58
C THR A 137 -22.84 5.58 -7.47
N VAL A 138 -22.25 6.44 -8.28
CA VAL A 138 -20.81 6.70 -8.29
C VAL A 138 -20.49 7.89 -7.40
N VAL A 139 -19.54 7.73 -6.49
CA VAL A 139 -19.17 8.72 -5.48
C VAL A 139 -17.72 9.15 -5.68
N LEU A 140 -17.50 10.46 -5.73
CA LEU A 140 -16.19 11.08 -5.59
C LEU A 140 -16.04 11.56 -4.14
N GLU A 141 -15.07 11.02 -3.43
CA GLU A 141 -14.76 11.45 -2.06
C GLU A 141 -13.60 12.43 -2.03
N ILE A 142 -13.70 13.43 -1.18
CA ILE A 142 -12.62 14.40 -0.92
C ILE A 142 -12.30 14.32 0.57
N PRO A 143 -11.04 14.06 0.98
CA PRO A 143 -9.79 14.05 0.20
C PRO A 143 -9.69 12.97 -0.90
N VAL A 144 -9.07 13.32 -2.04
CA VAL A 144 -8.98 12.44 -3.21
C VAL A 144 -7.96 11.33 -2.97
N THR A 145 -6.81 11.67 -2.38
CA THR A 145 -5.77 10.69 -2.03
C THR A 145 -5.40 10.77 -0.55
N HIS A 146 -4.71 9.74 -0.07
CA HIS A 146 -4.17 9.68 1.30
C HIS A 146 -3.12 10.77 1.61
N PHE A 147 -2.64 11.52 0.62
CA PHE A 147 -1.74 12.65 0.84
C PHE A 147 -2.47 13.97 1.08
N ASP A 148 -3.77 14.00 0.80
CA ASP A 148 -4.61 15.20 0.95
C ASP A 148 -5.29 15.24 2.33
N THR A 149 -5.04 14.23 3.15
CA THR A 149 -5.62 14.14 4.48
C THR A 149 -4.87 15.01 5.48
N ASN A 150 -5.53 15.45 6.54
CA ASN A 150 -4.83 16.02 7.69
C ASN A 150 -4.02 14.93 8.42
N GLY A 151 -2.89 15.32 8.99
CA GLY A 151 -2.04 14.42 9.77
C GLY A 151 -0.95 13.71 8.97
N SER A 152 -0.56 12.53 9.46
CA SER A 152 0.56 11.74 8.94
C SER A 152 0.13 10.83 7.79
N ILE A 153 1.12 10.27 7.07
CA ILE A 153 0.86 9.27 6.00
C ILE A 153 0.04 8.10 6.54
N THR A 154 0.25 7.70 7.80
CA THR A 154 -0.53 6.63 8.43
C THR A 154 -1.99 7.00 8.65
N ASP A 155 -2.27 8.27 8.97
CA ASP A 155 -3.65 8.76 9.12
C ASP A 155 -4.38 8.76 7.78
N GLY A 156 -3.68 9.20 6.73
CA GLY A 156 -4.23 9.19 5.37
C GLY A 156 -4.50 7.80 4.81
N LEU A 157 -3.56 6.86 5.03
CA LEU A 157 -3.75 5.46 4.66
C LEU A 157 -4.88 4.81 5.47
N SER A 158 -4.99 5.12 6.76
CA SER A 158 -6.10 4.68 7.60
C SER A 158 -7.44 5.18 7.08
N TYR A 159 -7.54 6.48 6.76
CA TYR A 159 -8.73 7.08 6.18
C TYR A 159 -9.14 6.37 4.88
N ILE A 160 -8.25 6.29 3.88
CA ILE A 160 -8.64 5.75 2.57
C ILE A 160 -8.97 4.25 2.66
N THR A 161 -8.33 3.52 3.58
CA THR A 161 -8.67 2.11 3.86
C THR A 161 -10.06 1.99 4.48
N LYS A 162 -10.41 2.85 5.45
CA LYS A 162 -11.76 2.87 6.04
C LYS A 162 -12.82 3.18 4.99
N ARG A 163 -12.58 4.16 4.11
CA ARG A 163 -13.49 4.50 3.01
C ARG A 163 -13.69 3.34 2.04
N LEU A 164 -12.60 2.64 1.67
CA LEU A 164 -12.67 1.45 0.82
C LEU A 164 -13.43 0.30 1.48
N LEU A 165 -13.28 0.10 2.80
CA LEU A 165 -14.06 -0.91 3.51
C LEU A 165 -15.54 -0.52 3.63
N ALA A 166 -15.82 0.76 3.81
CA ALA A 166 -17.18 1.29 3.90
C ALA A 166 -17.99 1.11 2.61
N THR A 167 -17.35 0.97 1.44
CA THR A 167 -18.09 0.69 0.19
C THR A 167 -18.82 -0.64 0.20
N ASN A 168 -18.28 -1.63 0.92
CA ASN A 168 -18.97 -2.91 1.10
C ASN A 168 -20.24 -2.79 1.94
N TYR A 169 -20.35 -1.73 2.75
CA TYR A 169 -21.53 -1.45 3.56
C TYR A 169 -22.52 -0.56 2.81
N ASN A 170 -22.05 0.52 2.18
CA ASN A 170 -22.92 1.50 1.53
C ASN A 170 -23.27 1.18 0.07
N ASN A 171 -22.63 0.18 -0.56
CA ASN A 171 -22.85 -0.24 -1.96
C ASN A 171 -22.61 0.85 -3.03
N CYS A 172 -21.94 1.96 -2.68
CA CYS A 172 -21.57 2.98 -3.65
C CYS A 172 -20.28 2.61 -4.40
N TYR A 173 -20.16 3.01 -5.67
CA TYR A 173 -18.92 2.88 -6.43
C TYR A 173 -18.00 4.09 -6.18
N LEU A 174 -16.77 3.86 -5.73
CA LEU A 174 -15.80 4.94 -5.53
C LEU A 174 -15.03 5.28 -6.80
N VAL A 175 -14.92 6.57 -7.10
CA VAL A 175 -13.99 7.08 -8.12
C VAL A 175 -12.53 6.95 -7.64
N ASN A 176 -12.27 7.32 -6.39
CA ASN A 176 -10.92 7.51 -5.86
C ASN A 176 -10.56 6.53 -4.72
N GLY A 177 -10.60 5.23 -5.03
CA GLY A 177 -10.15 4.18 -4.11
C GLY A 177 -8.61 4.06 -4.01
N TYR A 178 -8.15 3.18 -3.12
CA TYR A 178 -6.73 2.89 -2.96
C TYR A 178 -6.35 1.55 -3.62
N SER A 179 -5.44 1.60 -4.59
CA SER A 179 -4.85 0.41 -5.21
C SER A 179 -3.37 0.20 -4.83
N GLY A 180 -2.86 1.02 -3.89
CA GLY A 180 -1.43 1.18 -3.62
C GLY A 180 -0.65 1.89 -4.73
N TYR A 181 -1.28 2.18 -5.88
CA TYR A 181 -0.75 2.98 -6.98
C TYR A 181 -1.71 4.14 -7.25
N ASP A 182 -1.19 5.37 -7.24
CA ASP A 182 -1.98 6.54 -7.64
C ASP A 182 -1.93 6.65 -9.18
N LEU A 183 -3.04 6.29 -9.82
CA LEU A 183 -3.17 6.40 -11.27
C LEU A 183 -3.00 7.87 -11.70
N PRO A 184 -2.34 8.15 -12.84
CA PRO A 184 -2.20 9.53 -13.34
C PRO A 184 -3.54 10.26 -13.49
N SER A 185 -4.62 9.55 -13.82
CA SER A 185 -5.97 10.10 -13.89
C SER A 185 -6.48 10.63 -12.53
N ILE A 186 -6.25 9.89 -11.45
CA ILE A 186 -6.63 10.28 -10.09
C ILE A 186 -5.79 11.47 -9.63
N GLN A 187 -4.48 11.47 -9.92
CA GLN A 187 -3.60 12.59 -9.62
C GLN A 187 -4.03 13.86 -10.37
N ASN A 188 -4.45 13.74 -11.63
CA ASN A 188 -4.97 14.87 -12.41
C ASN A 188 -6.28 15.42 -11.84
N ILE A 189 -7.20 14.54 -11.41
CA ILE A 189 -8.43 14.95 -10.72
C ILE A 189 -8.08 15.73 -9.45
N LYS A 190 -7.23 15.17 -8.59
CA LYS A 190 -6.72 15.84 -7.38
C LYS A 190 -6.16 17.22 -7.69
N ASN A 191 -5.18 17.30 -8.59
CA ASN A 191 -4.48 18.54 -8.89
C ASN A 191 -5.42 19.61 -9.43
N ASN A 192 -6.35 19.23 -10.33
CA ASN A 192 -7.32 20.17 -10.89
C ASN A 192 -8.31 20.65 -9.83
N LEU A 193 -8.79 19.78 -8.93
CA LEU A 193 -9.69 20.18 -7.85
C LEU A 193 -9.00 21.13 -6.87
N ILE A 194 -7.74 20.86 -6.50
CA ILE A 194 -6.96 21.73 -5.62
C ILE A 194 -6.72 23.08 -6.29
N PHE A 195 -6.19 23.07 -7.52
CA PHE A 195 -5.89 24.29 -8.28
C PHE A 195 -7.14 25.15 -8.48
N SER A 196 -8.23 24.55 -8.95
CA SER A 196 -9.49 25.28 -9.15
C SER A 196 -10.11 25.80 -7.86
N SER A 197 -9.90 25.11 -6.72
CA SER A 197 -10.34 25.61 -5.42
C SER A 197 -9.53 26.84 -4.97
N ILE A 198 -8.21 26.81 -5.15
CA ILE A 198 -7.31 27.93 -4.78
C ILE A 198 -7.57 29.16 -5.65
N GLU A 199 -7.65 28.97 -6.97
CA GLU A 199 -7.91 30.05 -7.93
C GLU A 199 -9.39 30.49 -7.95
N SER A 200 -10.26 29.86 -7.17
CA SER A 200 -11.71 30.06 -7.22
C SER A 200 -12.30 29.87 -8.63
N ASP A 201 -11.70 29.02 -9.47
CA ASP A 201 -12.19 28.69 -10.81
C ASP A 201 -13.29 27.62 -10.75
N GLU A 202 -14.51 28.08 -10.49
CA GLU A 202 -15.70 27.23 -10.40
C GLU A 202 -15.98 26.44 -11.69
N LYS A 203 -15.62 26.99 -12.86
CA LYS A 203 -15.86 26.32 -14.14
C LYS A 203 -14.96 25.11 -14.29
N LEU A 204 -13.67 25.27 -13.97
CA LEU A 204 -12.71 24.17 -13.97
C LEU A 204 -13.04 23.14 -12.90
N PHE A 205 -13.44 23.59 -11.69
CA PHE A 205 -13.85 22.69 -10.62
C PHE A 205 -15.03 21.82 -11.07
N TYR A 206 -16.11 22.46 -11.55
CA TYR A 206 -17.31 21.78 -12.02
C TYR A 206 -17.04 20.83 -13.20
N LYS A 207 -16.22 21.26 -14.16
CA LYS A 207 -15.79 20.41 -15.28
C LYS A 207 -15.03 19.19 -14.79
N THR A 208 -14.16 19.35 -13.79
CA THR A 208 -13.37 18.25 -13.22
C THR A 208 -14.27 17.23 -12.55
N ILE A 209 -15.19 17.64 -11.67
CA ILE A 209 -16.13 16.72 -11.01
C ILE A 209 -17.10 16.05 -12.00
N LYS A 210 -17.52 16.74 -13.06
CA LYS A 210 -18.41 16.15 -14.08
C LYS A 210 -17.67 15.08 -14.91
N ASN A 211 -16.40 15.33 -15.23
CA ASN A 211 -15.58 14.42 -16.02
C ASN A 211 -15.20 13.14 -15.27
N THR A 212 -15.34 13.08 -13.94
CA THR A 212 -15.10 11.82 -13.20
C THR A 212 -16.22 10.81 -13.39
N GLY A 213 -17.39 11.25 -13.90
CA GLY A 213 -18.59 10.41 -13.99
C GLY A 213 -19.31 10.21 -12.66
N ALA A 214 -18.89 10.89 -11.59
CA ALA A 214 -19.54 10.81 -10.29
C ALA A 214 -20.97 11.38 -10.31
N ASP A 215 -21.85 10.75 -9.54
CA ASP A 215 -23.20 11.23 -9.25
C ASP A 215 -23.22 12.06 -7.96
N LEU A 216 -22.35 11.72 -7.01
CA LEU A 216 -22.23 12.38 -5.71
C LEU A 216 -20.80 12.85 -5.44
N ILE A 217 -20.69 13.93 -4.68
CA ILE A 217 -19.46 14.40 -4.03
C ILE A 217 -19.66 14.28 -2.52
N VAL A 218 -18.69 13.68 -1.86
CA VAL A 218 -18.68 13.52 -0.40
C VAL A 218 -17.44 14.20 0.14
N ILE A 219 -17.62 15.18 1.02
CA ILE A 219 -16.49 15.89 1.66
C ILE A 219 -16.33 15.39 3.09
N ASN A 220 -15.20 14.73 3.35
CA ASN A 220 -14.79 14.28 4.67
C ASN A 220 -13.99 15.37 5.37
N THR A 221 -14.70 16.37 5.92
CA THR A 221 -14.09 17.56 6.54
C THR A 221 -13.14 17.23 7.69
N ASN A 222 -13.42 16.17 8.45
CA ASN A 222 -12.59 15.73 9.58
C ASN A 222 -11.21 15.25 9.16
N ASN A 223 -11.09 14.76 7.92
CA ASN A 223 -9.85 14.23 7.38
C ASN A 223 -9.24 15.17 6.34
N LEU A 224 -9.84 16.33 6.05
CA LEU A 224 -9.34 17.24 5.02
C LEU A 224 -8.20 18.09 5.54
N ASN A 225 -7.15 18.27 4.73
CA ASN A 225 -6.11 19.26 5.03
C ASN A 225 -6.75 20.66 5.21
N PRO A 226 -6.45 21.40 6.30
CA PRO A 226 -7.02 22.71 6.57
C PRO A 226 -6.92 23.70 5.40
N ASP A 227 -5.79 23.73 4.70
CA ASP A 227 -5.58 24.65 3.57
C ASP A 227 -6.53 24.33 2.41
N LEU A 228 -6.78 23.05 2.18
CA LEU A 228 -7.75 22.60 1.19
C LEU A 228 -9.17 22.90 1.63
N TYR A 229 -9.49 22.73 2.92
CA TYR A 229 -10.81 23.02 3.48
C TYR A 229 -11.24 24.47 3.23
N TYR A 230 -10.37 25.45 3.52
CA TYR A 230 -10.71 26.87 3.37
C TYR A 230 -11.00 27.29 1.93
N ASN A 231 -10.42 26.61 0.95
CA ASN A 231 -10.60 26.92 -0.48
C ASN A 231 -11.73 26.10 -1.12
N LEU A 232 -11.89 24.84 -0.70
CA LEU A 232 -12.84 23.90 -1.27
C LEU A 232 -14.29 24.23 -0.90
N ILE A 233 -14.56 24.48 0.38
CA ILE A 233 -15.92 24.70 0.88
C ILE A 233 -16.59 25.93 0.23
N PRO A 234 -15.92 27.10 0.13
CA PRO A 234 -16.50 28.24 -0.59
C PRO A 234 -16.80 27.92 -2.06
N THR A 235 -15.91 27.20 -2.74
CA THR A 235 -16.09 26.82 -4.15
C THR A 235 -17.34 25.94 -4.32
N ILE A 236 -17.52 24.92 -3.47
CA ILE A 236 -18.70 24.05 -3.50
C ILE A 236 -19.99 24.81 -3.16
N ASN A 237 -19.94 25.73 -2.20
CA ASN A 237 -21.09 26.59 -1.88
C ASN A 237 -21.51 27.46 -3.07
N LYS A 238 -20.56 28.05 -3.81
CA LYS A 238 -20.85 28.81 -5.03
C LYS A 238 -21.49 27.93 -6.12
N LEU A 239 -20.99 26.71 -6.31
CA LEU A 239 -21.60 25.73 -7.22
C LEU A 239 -23.02 25.35 -6.78
N SER A 240 -23.27 25.25 -5.48
CA SER A 240 -24.60 24.96 -4.94
C SER A 240 -25.57 26.11 -5.21
N VAL A 241 -25.14 27.36 -5.05
CA VAL A 241 -25.95 28.56 -5.37
C VAL A 241 -26.29 28.61 -6.87
N LYS A 242 -25.36 28.19 -7.73
CA LYS A 242 -25.57 28.09 -9.18
C LYS A 242 -26.42 26.88 -9.61
N GLY A 243 -26.84 26.04 -8.67
CA GLY A 243 -27.61 24.83 -8.96
C GLY A 243 -26.82 23.78 -9.73
N GLN A 244 -25.49 23.82 -9.69
CA GLN A 244 -24.62 22.82 -10.32
C GLN A 244 -24.43 21.59 -9.42
N VAL A 245 -24.52 21.80 -8.11
CA VAL A 245 -24.59 20.73 -7.11
C VAL A 245 -25.76 20.99 -6.15
N LYS A 246 -26.32 19.93 -5.56
CA LYS A 246 -27.39 20.02 -4.56
C LYS A 246 -26.99 19.30 -3.29
N LEU A 247 -26.98 19.99 -2.17
CA LEU A 247 -26.76 19.37 -0.86
C LEU A 247 -27.88 18.36 -0.55
N LEU A 248 -27.51 17.12 -0.23
CA LEU A 248 -28.44 16.07 0.20
C LEU A 248 -28.43 15.93 1.72
N SER A 249 -27.24 15.80 2.33
CA SER A 249 -27.05 15.67 3.77
C SER A 249 -25.58 15.81 4.11
N ASP A 250 -25.20 16.39 5.26
CA ASP A 250 -23.85 16.42 5.85
C ASP A 250 -22.68 16.25 4.85
N ASN A 251 -22.39 17.31 4.09
CA ASN A 251 -21.29 17.34 3.12
C ASN A 251 -21.39 16.33 1.95
N ILE A 252 -22.57 15.76 1.71
CA ILE A 252 -22.91 14.93 0.55
C ILE A 252 -23.70 15.79 -0.43
N TYR A 253 -23.16 15.96 -1.62
CA TYR A 253 -23.72 16.79 -2.69
C TYR A 253 -24.02 15.95 -3.92
N LYS A 254 -25.21 16.08 -4.49
CA LYS A 254 -25.56 15.51 -5.79
C LYS A 254 -25.07 16.43 -6.90
N ILE A 255 -24.40 15.86 -7.91
CA ILE A 255 -23.99 16.58 -9.11
C ILE A 255 -25.16 16.61 -10.09
N ASN A 256 -25.53 17.80 -10.57
CA ASN A 256 -26.57 17.93 -11.59
C ASN A 256 -25.91 17.71 -12.97
N LYS A 257 -26.33 16.69 -13.73
CA LYS A 257 -25.74 16.36 -15.03
C LYS A 257 -26.27 17.24 -16.16
#